data_AF-A0A0S8HNL2-F1
#
_entry.id   AF-A0A0S8HNL2-F1
#
_cell.length_a   1.000
_cell.length_b   1.000
_cell.length_c   1.000
_cell.angle_alpha   90.00
_cell.angle_beta   90.00
_cell.angle_gamma   90.00
#
_symmetry.space_group_name_H-M   'P 1'
#
loop_
_entity.id
_entity.type
_entity.pdbx_description
1 polymer ?
#
loop_
_entity_poly.entity_id
_entity_poly.type
_entity_poly.pdbx_seq_one_letter_code
_entity_poly.pdbx_strand_id
1 'polypeptide(L)'
;MRDATLLVERHAKINAPVDTGRLRASITPEVRQQSNTVQGVVGSNVVYAPFQELGWTTAKGTKVPGKKYLERALKDNANRIFDLLGRVVNKIVVK
;
A
#
# COMPACT_ATOMS: atom_id res chain seq x y z
N MET A 1 6.50 7.22 10.28
CA MET A 1 6.51 6.74 8.88
C MET A 1 6.56 5.23 8.77
N ARG A 2 7.52 4.55 9.42
CA ARG A 2 7.59 3.07 9.40
C ARG A 2 6.30 2.38 9.87
N ASP A 3 5.69 2.84 10.95
CA ASP A 3 4.45 2.23 11.45
C ASP A 3 3.28 2.41 10.49
N ALA A 4 3.21 3.57 9.84
CA ALA A 4 2.19 3.86 8.83
C ALA A 4 2.34 2.96 7.60
N THR A 5 3.57 2.75 7.11
CA THR A 5 3.80 1.85 5.97
C THR A 5 3.56 0.39 6.32
N LEU A 6 3.91 -0.06 7.52
CA LEU A 6 3.58 -1.41 8.02
C LEU A 6 2.07 -1.63 8.14
N LEU A 7 1.32 -0.61 8.56
CA LEU A 7 -0.15 -0.67 8.64
C LEU A 7 -0.78 -0.86 7.25
N VAL A 8 -0.27 -0.14 6.24
CA VAL A 8 -0.71 -0.26 4.85
C VAL A 8 -0.31 -1.61 4.27
N GLU A 9 0.93 -2.04 4.46
CA GLU A 9 1.43 -3.35 4.02
C GLU A 9 0.55 -4.49 4.55
N ARG A 10 0.25 -4.48 5.85
CA ARG A 10 -0.61 -5.49 6.49
C ARG A 10 -1.98 -5.57 5.79
N HIS A 11 -2.65 -4.45 5.59
CA HIS A 11 -3.96 -4.45 4.95
C HIS A 11 -3.89 -4.79 3.46
N ALA A 12 -2.83 -4.36 2.77
CA ALA A 12 -2.60 -4.75 1.37
C ALA A 12 -2.44 -6.27 1.24
N LYS A 13 -1.71 -6.91 2.17
CA LYS A 13 -1.55 -8.37 2.24
C LYS A 13 -2.89 -9.08 2.48
N ILE A 14 -3.73 -8.55 3.37
CA ILE A 14 -5.07 -9.09 3.64
C ILE A 14 -5.97 -8.99 2.39
N ASN A 15 -5.94 -7.84 1.71
CA ASN A 15 -6.77 -7.55 0.55
C ASN A 15 -6.30 -8.24 -0.74
N ALA A 16 -5.02 -8.63 -0.79
CA ALA A 16 -4.43 -9.27 -1.96
C ALA A 16 -5.14 -10.59 -2.29
N PRO A 17 -5.43 -10.85 -3.58
CA PRO A 17 -6.01 -12.12 -4.00
C PRO A 17 -5.06 -13.27 -3.66
N VAL A 18 -5.64 -14.39 -3.22
CA VAL A 18 -4.88 -15.59 -2.88
C VAL A 18 -5.00 -16.57 -4.03
N ASP A 19 -3.85 -16.87 -4.61
CA ASP A 19 -3.64 -18.00 -5.51
C ASP A 19 -2.55 -18.90 -4.88
N THR A 20 -1.27 -18.63 -5.18
CA THR A 20 -0.10 -19.29 -4.55
C THR A 20 0.45 -18.56 -3.32
N GLY A 21 -0.09 -17.37 -3.00
CA GLY A 21 0.42 -16.50 -1.94
C GLY A 21 1.65 -15.65 -2.33
N ARG A 22 2.24 -15.85 -3.52
CA ARG A 22 3.43 -15.11 -3.99
C ARG A 22 3.22 -13.59 -3.99
N LEU A 23 2.07 -13.12 -4.50
CA LEU A 23 1.73 -11.69 -4.51
C LEU A 23 1.67 -11.10 -3.10
N ARG A 24 1.08 -11.83 -2.16
CA ARG A 24 1.00 -11.39 -0.76
C ARG A 24 2.40 -11.29 -0.15
N ALA A 25 3.24 -12.29 -0.40
CA ALA A 25 4.60 -12.32 0.13
C ALA A 25 5.49 -11.20 -0.46
N SER A 26 5.24 -10.80 -1.71
CA SER A 26 6.04 -9.79 -2.40
C SER A 26 5.69 -8.34 -2.06
N ILE A 27 4.61 -8.10 -1.30
CA ILE A 27 4.24 -6.75 -0.86
C ILE A 27 5.20 -6.34 0.26
N THR A 28 5.98 -5.28 0.01
CA THR A 28 6.96 -4.75 0.94
C THR A 28 6.81 -3.23 1.10
N PRO A 29 7.10 -2.70 2.31
CA PRO A 29 7.19 -1.27 2.54
C PRO A 29 8.63 -0.78 2.34
N GLU A 30 8.77 0.44 1.87
CA GLU A 30 10.02 1.16 1.77
C GLU A 30 9.82 2.58 2.30
N VAL A 31 10.72 3.06 3.16
CA VAL A 31 10.70 4.45 3.63
C VAL A 31 11.90 5.16 3.01
N ARG A 32 11.62 6.14 2.16
CA ARG A 32 12.64 6.96 1.49
C ARG A 32 12.69 8.33 2.16
N GLN A 33 13.88 8.76 2.52
CA GLN A 33 14.13 10.13 2.94
C GLN A 33 14.72 10.89 1.75
N GLN A 34 13.98 11.86 1.23
CA GLN A 34 14.41 12.71 0.13
C GLN A 34 14.41 14.16 0.61
N SER A 35 15.61 14.68 0.83
CA SER A 35 15.87 16.06 1.28
C SER A 35 14.96 16.47 2.44
N ASN A 36 13.87 17.20 2.14
CA ASN A 36 12.94 17.74 3.13
C ASN A 36 11.63 16.94 3.27
N THR A 37 11.53 15.77 2.65
CA THR A 37 10.34 14.91 2.67
C THR A 37 10.68 13.48 3.06
N VAL A 38 9.81 12.88 3.87
CA VAL A 38 9.87 11.45 4.16
C VAL A 38 8.70 10.79 3.42
N GLN A 39 9.00 9.91 2.48
CA GLN A 39 8.03 9.21 1.66
C GLN A 39 7.95 7.74 2.08
N GLY A 40 6.73 7.24 2.31
CA GLY A 40 6.47 5.84 2.55
C GLY A 40 5.86 5.21 1.30
N VAL A 41 6.57 4.26 0.69
CA VAL A 41 6.13 3.53 -0.50
C VAL A 41 5.76 2.12 -0.08
N VAL A 42 4.63 1.60 -0.54
CA VAL A 42 4.24 0.20 -0.37
C VAL A 42 3.90 -0.35 -1.74
N GLY A 43 4.53 -1.44 -2.12
CA GLY A 43 4.38 -2.00 -3.46
C GLY A 43 4.79 -3.46 -3.54
N SER A 44 4.78 -4.00 -4.74
CA SER A 44 5.15 -5.39 -5.04
C SER A 44 6.13 -5.40 -6.21
N ASN A 45 7.11 -6.29 -6.18
CA ASN A 45 8.10 -6.48 -7.25
C ASN A 45 7.68 -7.53 -8.30
N VAL A 46 6.44 -8.02 -8.23
CA VAL A 46 5.96 -9.07 -9.12
C VAL A 46 5.28 -8.47 -10.35
N VAL A 47 5.66 -8.95 -11.53
CA VAL A 47 5.25 -8.40 -12.83
C VAL A 47 3.73 -8.33 -13.00
N TYR A 48 2.98 -9.30 -12.45
CA TYR A 48 1.52 -9.32 -12.59
C TYR A 48 0.76 -8.50 -11.54
N ALA A 49 1.46 -7.88 -10.57
CA ALA A 49 0.84 -7.08 -9.52
C ALA A 49 -0.01 -5.89 -10.06
N PRO A 50 0.42 -5.16 -11.12
CA PRO A 50 -0.40 -4.08 -11.69
C PRO A 50 -1.73 -4.57 -12.27
N PHE A 51 -1.76 -5.76 -12.88
CA PHE A 51 -3.01 -6.33 -13.40
C PHE A 51 -4.01 -6.66 -12.28
N GLN A 52 -3.50 -7.07 -11.11
CA GLN A 52 -4.34 -7.33 -9.94
C GLN A 52 -4.79 -6.03 -9.25
N GLU A 53 -4.01 -4.95 -9.35
CA GLU A 53 -4.36 -3.65 -8.78
C GLU A 53 -5.36 -2.89 -9.66
N LEU A 54 -5.02 -2.71 -10.95
CA LEU A 54 -5.71 -1.84 -11.88
C LEU A 54 -6.75 -2.57 -12.74
N GLY A 55 -6.60 -3.89 -12.89
CA GLY A 55 -7.36 -4.67 -13.86
C GLY A 55 -6.69 -4.69 -15.23
N TRP A 56 -7.32 -5.36 -16.19
CA TRP A 56 -6.81 -5.49 -17.56
C TRP A 56 -7.93 -5.84 -18.54
N THR A 57 -7.64 -5.73 -19.84
CA THR A 57 -8.59 -6.06 -20.91
C THR A 57 -8.13 -7.32 -21.62
N THR A 58 -9.04 -8.28 -21.76
CA THR A 58 -8.76 -9.54 -22.48
C THR A 58 -8.64 -9.31 -23.99
N ALA A 59 -8.05 -10.25 -24.72
CA ALA A 59 -7.98 -10.21 -26.19
C ALA A 59 -9.36 -10.12 -26.86
N LYS A 60 -10.43 -10.56 -26.18
CA LYS A 60 -11.83 -10.48 -26.65
C LYS A 60 -12.52 -9.15 -26.29
N GLY A 61 -11.79 -8.19 -25.71
CA GLY A 61 -12.31 -6.88 -25.32
C GLY A 61 -13.02 -6.83 -23.96
N THR A 62 -13.15 -7.96 -23.26
CA THR A 62 -13.76 -7.99 -21.92
C THR A 62 -12.85 -7.31 -20.90
N LYS A 63 -13.38 -6.35 -20.13
CA LYS A 63 -12.67 -5.67 -19.05
C LYS A 63 -12.77 -6.48 -17.77
N VAL A 64 -11.61 -6.83 -17.20
CA VAL A 64 -11.49 -7.47 -15.90
C VAL A 64 -11.14 -6.41 -14.86
N PRO A 65 -12.00 -6.15 -13.85
CA PRO A 65 -11.72 -5.14 -12.84
C PRO A 65 -10.56 -5.57 -11.93
N GLY A 66 -9.73 -4.61 -11.55
CA GLY A 66 -8.69 -4.83 -10.55
C GLY A 66 -9.27 -5.05 -9.15
N LYS A 67 -8.58 -5.84 -8.33
CA LYS A 67 -8.91 -6.07 -6.92
C LYS A 67 -8.62 -4.83 -6.05
N LYS A 68 -7.72 -3.95 -6.52
CA LYS A 68 -7.36 -2.68 -5.86
C LYS A 68 -6.87 -2.89 -4.43
N TYR A 69 -5.99 -3.86 -4.23
CA TYR A 69 -5.59 -4.29 -2.89
C TYR A 69 -4.72 -3.23 -2.20
N LEU A 70 -3.90 -2.49 -2.95
CA LEU A 70 -3.11 -1.35 -2.44
C LEU A 70 -3.98 -0.11 -2.23
N GLU A 71 -4.78 0.27 -3.22
CA GLU A 71 -5.65 1.45 -3.15
C GLU A 71 -6.61 1.35 -1.96
N ARG A 72 -7.23 0.18 -1.77
CA ARG A 72 -8.12 -0.07 -0.62
C ARG A 72 -7.37 -0.02 0.70
N ALA A 73 -6.20 -0.66 0.78
CA ALA A 73 -5.40 -0.62 2.00
C ALA A 73 -5.01 0.81 2.38
N LEU A 74 -4.71 1.68 1.41
CA LEU A 74 -4.42 3.09 1.68
C LEU A 74 -5.68 3.83 2.16
N LYS A 75 -6.81 3.68 1.45
CA LYS A 75 -8.08 4.34 1.78
C LYS A 75 -8.60 3.94 3.15
N ASP A 76 -8.63 2.64 3.44
CA ASP A 76 -9.13 2.08 4.71
C ASP A 76 -8.29 2.54 5.92
N ASN A 77 -7.02 2.91 5.70
CA ASN A 77 -6.12 3.35 6.76
C ASN A 77 -5.80 4.85 6.73
N ALA A 78 -6.38 5.63 5.82
CA ALA A 78 -6.04 7.04 5.65
C ALA A 78 -6.11 7.82 6.97
N ASN A 79 -7.25 7.75 7.67
CA ASN A 79 -7.45 8.44 8.95
C ASN A 79 -6.44 8.00 10.01
N ARG A 80 -6.20 6.69 10.13
CA ARG A 80 -5.23 6.13 11.09
C ARG A 80 -3.80 6.59 10.79
N ILE A 81 -3.44 6.72 9.52
CA ILE A 81 -2.14 7.25 9.10
C ILE A 81 -2.01 8.71 9.53
N PHE A 82 -3.02 9.55 9.27
CA PHE A 82 -3.02 10.93 9.71
C PHE A 82 -2.90 11.06 11.23
N ASP A 83 -3.62 10.24 11.99
CA ASP A 83 -3.56 10.23 13.46
C ASP A 83 -2.17 9.81 13.99
N LEU A 84 -1.53 8.84 13.33
CA LEU A 84 -0.18 8.40 13.67
C LEU A 84 0.84 9.51 13.40
N LEU A 85 0.73 10.19 12.26
CA LEU A 85 1.62 11.29 11.91
C LEU A 85 1.40 12.51 12.81
N GLY A 86 0.15 12.88 13.07
CA GLY A 86 -0.19 14.00 13.96
C GLY A 86 0.31 13.80 15.39
N ARG A 87 0.22 12.58 15.94
CA ARG A 87 0.80 12.25 17.25
C ARG A 87 2.31 12.47 17.31
N VAL A 88 3.03 12.11 16.25
CA VAL A 88 4.48 12.32 16.18
C VAL A 88 4.81 13.81 16.11
N VAL A 89 4.09 14.59 15.31
CA VAL A 89 4.28 16.05 15.21
C VAL A 89 4.02 16.71 16.57
N ASN A 90 2.91 16.40 17.25
CA ASN A 90 2.61 16.95 18.56
C ASN A 90 3.69 16.61 19.60
N LYS A 91 4.26 15.39 19.57
CA LYS A 91 5.37 15.02 20.47
C LYS A 91 6.63 15.85 20.24
N ILE A 92 6.86 16.34 19.03
CA ILE A 92 8.00 17.21 18.70
C ILE A 92 7.72 18.65 19.12
N VAL A 93 6.52 19.17 18.87
CA VAL A 93 6.15 20.57 19.15
C VAL A 93 6.01 20.84 20.64
N VAL A 94 5.64 19.85 21.44
CA VAL A 94 5.43 19.98 22.90
C VAL A 94 6.69 19.64 23.71
N LYS A 95 7.81 19.37 23.03
CA LYS A 95 9.14 19.21 23.65
C LYS A 95 10.00 20.45 23.42
#